data_AF-A0ABD7SHI1-F1
#
_entry.id   AF-A0ABD7SHI1-F1
#
_cell.length_a   1.000
_cell.length_b   1.000
_cell.length_c   1.000
_cell.angle_alpha   90.00
_cell.angle_beta   90.00
_cell.angle_gamma   90.00
#
_symmetry.space_group_name_H-M   'P 1'
#
loop_
_entity.id
_entity.type
_entity.pdbx_description
1 polymer ?
#
loop_
_entity_poly.entity_id
_entity_poly.type
_entity_poly.pdbx_seq_one_letter_code
_entity_poly.pdbx_strand_id
1 'polypeptide(L)'
;MRAHFEQRVGSDWQFDMERDSHRKQLRGLVGFRFVPSRIELTFKLSQNHPAGNIAAVSDALAQQASADSHEVATLMRDALRARDGVA
;
A
#
# COMPACT_ATOMS: atom_id res chain seq x y z
N MET A 1 11.20 10.22 -7.86
CA MET A 1 9.91 9.57 -7.56
C MET A 1 9.73 8.22 -8.27
N ARG A 2 9.99 8.05 -9.58
CA ARG A 2 9.74 6.78 -10.31
C ARG A 2 10.70 5.62 -9.99
N ALA A 3 12.00 5.89 -9.91
CA ALA A 3 13.03 4.85 -9.73
C ALA A 3 12.87 3.98 -8.47
N HIS A 4 12.34 4.54 -7.37
CA HIS A 4 12.17 3.80 -6.10
C HIS A 4 11.20 2.62 -6.23
N PHE A 5 10.11 2.77 -6.99
CA PHE A 5 9.10 1.73 -7.14
C PHE A 5 9.52 0.66 -8.16
N GLU A 6 10.26 1.05 -9.21
CA GLU A 6 10.75 0.14 -10.25
C GLU A 6 11.85 -0.80 -9.72
N GLN A 7 12.75 -0.30 -8.86
CA GLN A 7 13.83 -1.10 -8.26
C GLN A 7 13.33 -2.24 -7.37
N ARG A 8 12.17 -2.09 -6.74
CA ARG A 8 11.59 -3.12 -5.85
C ARG A 8 11.08 -4.36 -6.58
N VAL A 9 10.90 -4.29 -7.91
CA VAL A 9 10.38 -5.41 -8.72
C VAL A 9 11.51 -6.35 -9.19
N GLY A 10 12.78 -6.03 -8.89
CA GLY A 10 13.93 -6.92 -9.14
C GLY A 10 14.38 -6.97 -10.61
N SER A 11 14.13 -5.92 -11.38
CA SER A 11 14.54 -5.84 -12.78
C SER A 11 15.69 -4.84 -12.95
N ASP A 12 16.81 -5.30 -13.52
CA ASP A 12 17.91 -4.44 -13.98
C ASP A 12 17.55 -3.67 -15.26
N TRP A 13 16.37 -3.91 -15.81
CA TRP A 13 15.91 -3.26 -17.02
C TRP A 13 15.61 -1.78 -16.76
N GLN A 14 16.29 -0.91 -17.50
CA GLN A 14 16.05 0.52 -17.51
C GLN A 14 15.63 0.94 -18.91
N PHE A 15 14.55 1.70 -18.99
CA PHE A 15 14.09 2.28 -20.24
C PHE A 15 15.00 3.45 -20.64
N ASP A 16 15.38 3.49 -21.92
CA ASP A 16 16.23 4.54 -22.50
C ASP A 16 15.51 5.11 -23.72
N MET A 17 15.17 6.41 -23.65
CA MET A 17 14.46 7.13 -24.69
C MET A 17 15.28 7.32 -25.97
N GLU A 18 16.61 7.41 -25.84
CA GLU A 18 17.52 7.66 -26.95
C GLU A 18 17.81 6.37 -27.74
N ARG A 19 17.58 5.21 -27.11
CA ARG A 19 17.74 3.91 -27.74
C ARG A 19 16.53 3.59 -28.63
N ASP A 20 16.74 3.57 -29.94
CA ASP A 20 15.67 3.37 -30.94
C ASP A 20 14.86 2.07 -30.74
N SER A 21 15.51 0.98 -30.29
CA SER A 21 14.83 -0.29 -30.01
C SER A 21 13.84 -0.18 -28.84
N HIS A 22 14.16 0.62 -27.82
CA HIS A 22 13.25 0.89 -26.69
C HIS A 22 12.12 1.82 -27.12
N ARG A 23 12.44 2.90 -27.83
CA ARG A 23 11.45 3.86 -28.36
C ARG A 23 10.38 3.19 -29.25
N LYS A 24 10.76 2.19 -30.05
CA LYS A 24 9.83 1.42 -30.89
C LYS A 24 8.85 0.57 -30.09
N GLN A 25 9.21 0.09 -28.90
CA GLN A 25 8.31 -0.67 -28.03
C GLN A 25 7.09 0.17 -27.59
N LEU A 26 7.25 1.49 -27.48
CA LEU A 26 6.16 2.40 -27.10
C LEU A 26 5.06 2.49 -28.16
N ARG A 27 5.32 2.13 -29.43
CA ARG A 27 4.34 2.26 -30.53
C ARG A 27 3.12 1.36 -30.34
N GLY A 28 3.26 0.27 -29.57
CA GLY A 28 2.15 -0.64 -29.24
C GLY A 28 1.41 -0.27 -27.95
N LEU A 29 1.82 0.80 -27.24
CA LEU A 29 1.25 1.19 -25.96
C LEU A 29 0.27 2.34 -26.13
N VAL A 30 -0.89 2.24 -25.48
CA VAL A 30 -1.83 3.36 -25.37
C VAL A 30 -1.53 4.10 -24.07
N GLY A 31 -0.93 5.28 -24.20
CA GLY A 31 -0.72 6.17 -23.06
C GLY A 31 -2.03 6.80 -22.62
N PHE A 32 -2.32 6.75 -21.32
CA PHE A 32 -3.44 7.48 -20.73
C PHE A 32 -3.04 8.10 -19.41
N ARG A 33 -3.80 9.12 -18.98
CA ARG A 33 -3.68 9.72 -17.66
C ARG A 33 -4.94 9.40 -16.88
N PHE A 34 -4.78 8.66 -15.79
CA PHE A 34 -5.85 8.46 -14.83
C PHE A 34 -5.97 9.68 -13.90
N VAL A 35 -7.14 10.32 -13.89
CA VAL A 35 -7.47 11.42 -12.96
C VAL A 35 -8.71 10.98 -12.19
N PRO A 36 -8.57 10.43 -10.97
CA PRO A 36 -9.71 9.98 -10.20
C PRO A 36 -10.57 11.18 -9.78
N SER A 37 -11.88 11.12 -10.01
CA SER A 37 -12.83 12.11 -9.50
C SER A 37 -13.15 11.89 -8.02
N ARG A 38 -13.08 10.64 -7.56
CA ARG A 38 -13.25 10.23 -6.16
C ARG A 38 -12.37 9.01 -5.89
N ILE A 39 -11.83 8.95 -4.68
CA ILE A 39 -11.14 7.78 -4.14
C ILE A 39 -11.90 7.34 -2.90
N GLU A 40 -12.28 6.08 -2.86
CA GLU A 40 -12.93 5.45 -1.71
C GLU A 40 -12.01 4.35 -1.19
N LEU A 41 -11.80 4.35 0.12
CA LEU A 41 -10.95 3.39 0.81
C LEU A 41 -11.79 2.65 1.83
N THR A 42 -11.71 1.33 1.82
CA THR A 42 -12.35 0.49 2.85
C THR A 42 -11.26 -0.16 3.69
N PHE A 43 -11.30 0.08 4.99
CA PHE A 43 -10.41 -0.56 5.95
C PHE A 43 -11.18 -1.66 6.67
N LYS A 44 -10.65 -2.89 6.67
CA LYS A 44 -11.17 -3.99 7.49
C LYS A 44 -10.17 -4.25 8.63
N LEU A 45 -10.49 -3.75 9.81
CA LEU A 45 -9.60 -3.69 10.97
C LEU A 45 -10.25 -4.32 12.22
N SER A 46 -11.13 -5.32 12.01
CA SER A 46 -11.89 -5.97 13.08
C SER A 46 -12.80 -5.01 13.86
N GLN A 47 -13.29 -3.94 13.22
CA GLN A 47 -14.00 -2.84 13.89
C GLN A 47 -15.29 -3.25 14.61
N ASN A 48 -15.89 -4.38 14.21
CA ASN A 48 -17.13 -4.90 14.76
C ASN A 48 -16.93 -5.76 16.03
N HIS A 49 -15.71 -5.84 16.57
CA HIS A 49 -15.39 -6.63 17.76
C HIS A 49 -15.15 -5.74 19.00
N PRO A 50 -15.27 -6.31 20.22
CA PRO A 50 -14.90 -5.63 21.46
C PRO A 50 -13.45 -5.13 21.47
N ALA A 51 -13.18 -4.04 22.19
CA ALA A 51 -11.85 -3.41 22.28
C ALA A 51 -10.73 -4.41 22.64
N GLY A 52 -10.97 -5.30 23.61
CA GLY A 52 -10.00 -6.31 24.03
C GLY A 52 -9.60 -7.27 22.91
N ASN A 53 -10.54 -7.66 22.04
CA ASN A 53 -10.24 -8.54 20.91
C ASN A 53 -9.41 -7.80 19.86
N ILE A 54 -9.74 -6.54 19.58
CA ILE A 54 -8.98 -5.71 18.64
C ILE A 54 -7.55 -5.52 19.15
N ALA A 55 -7.37 -5.22 20.43
CA ALA A 55 -6.06 -5.09 21.06
C ALA A 55 -5.25 -6.40 20.92
N ALA A 56 -5.83 -7.54 21.32
CA ALA A 56 -5.14 -8.84 21.25
C ALA A 56 -4.71 -9.21 19.83
N VAL A 57 -5.56 -8.97 18.82
CA VAL A 57 -5.20 -9.22 17.42
C VAL A 57 -4.10 -8.28 16.96
N SER A 58 -4.18 -6.99 17.31
CA SER A 58 -3.13 -6.02 16.95
C SER A 58 -1.78 -6.39 17.56
N ASP A 59 -1.76 -6.90 18.79
CA ASP A 59 -0.53 -7.31 19.48
C ASP A 59 0.06 -8.57 18.88
N ALA A 60 -0.77 -9.52 18.45
CA ALA A 60 -0.32 -10.71 17.73
C ALA A 60 0.28 -10.36 16.36
N LEU A 61 -0.37 -9.47 15.60
CA LEU A 61 0.12 -8.99 14.30
C LEU A 61 1.45 -8.23 14.43
N ALA A 62 1.61 -7.43 15.49
CA ALA A 62 2.84 -6.69 15.78
C ALA A 62 4.06 -7.59 16.10
N GLN A 63 3.87 -8.89 16.34
CA GLN A 63 4.93 -9.85 16.64
C GLN A 63 5.32 -10.72 15.43
N GLN A 64 4.60 -10.63 14.32
CA GLN A 64 4.90 -11.41 13.13
C GLN A 64 6.09 -10.82 12.37
N ALA A 65 6.88 -11.63 11.64
CA ALA A 65 8.02 -11.12 10.88
C ALA A 65 7.65 -10.26 9.65
N SER A 66 6.36 -10.05 9.38
CA SER A 66 5.86 -9.38 8.17
C SER A 66 5.69 -7.88 8.38
N ALA A 67 6.26 -7.08 7.48
CA ALA A 67 6.06 -5.62 7.47
C ALA A 67 4.58 -5.25 7.34
N ASP A 68 3.84 -5.93 6.47
CA ASP A 68 2.41 -5.70 6.28
C ASP A 68 1.62 -5.97 7.57
N SER A 69 2.01 -7.00 8.34
CA SER A 69 1.37 -7.29 9.64
C SER A 69 1.59 -6.16 10.64
N HIS A 70 2.78 -5.56 10.67
CA HIS A 70 3.07 -4.41 11.51
C HIS A 70 2.25 -3.17 11.12
N GLU A 71 2.09 -2.92 9.81
CA GLU A 71 1.28 -1.81 9.30
C GLU A 71 -0.19 -1.99 9.69
N VAL A 72 -0.74 -3.19 9.50
CA VAL A 72 -2.13 -3.50 9.90
C VAL A 72 -2.33 -3.37 11.41
N ALA A 73 -1.39 -3.85 12.22
CA ALA A 73 -1.43 -3.69 13.68
C ALA A 73 -1.51 -2.21 14.10
N THR A 74 -0.75 -1.34 13.42
CA THR A 74 -0.76 0.10 13.65
C THR A 74 -2.12 0.71 13.30
N LEU A 75 -2.65 0.41 12.12
CA LEU A 75 -3.97 0.87 11.68
C LEU A 75 -5.09 0.42 12.63
N MET A 76 -5.03 -0.81 13.13
CA MET A 76 -6.00 -1.31 14.11
C MET A 76 -5.98 -0.52 15.41
N ARG A 77 -4.78 -0.19 15.93
CA ARG A 77 -4.61 0.60 17.15
C ARG A 77 -5.11 2.04 16.97
N ASP A 78 -4.81 2.66 15.84
CA ASP A 78 -5.26 4.02 15.56
C ASP A 78 -6.77 4.09 15.37
N ALA A 79 -7.37 3.10 14.68
CA ALA A 79 -8.82 3.00 14.57
C ALA A 79 -9.50 2.81 15.93
N LEU A 80 -8.91 2.02 16.84
CA LEU A 80 -9.41 1.82 18.19
C LEU A 80 -9.37 3.13 19.01
N ARG A 81 -8.24 3.85 18.96
CA ARG A 81 -8.08 5.17 19.61
C ARG A 81 -9.11 6.19 19.12
N ALA A 82 -9.30 6.27 17.80
CA ALA A 82 -10.28 7.16 17.18
C ALA A 82 -11.71 6.81 17.60
N ARG A 83 -12.04 5.51 17.71
CA ARG A 83 -13.36 5.05 18.19
C ARG A 83 -13.61 5.44 19.65
N ASP A 84 -12.58 5.34 20.48
CA ASP A 84 -12.67 5.57 21.92
C ASP A 84 -12.54 7.07 22.29
N GLY A 85 -12.37 7.95 21.30
CA GLY A 85 -12.31 9.41 21.48
C GLY A 85 -10.97 9.93 22.03
N VAL A 86 -9.94 9.09 22.04
CA VAL A 86 -8.57 9.45 22.46
C VAL A 86 -7.76 9.70 21.19
N ALA A 87 -7.98 10.87 20.57
CA ALA A 87 -7.24 11.29 19.38
C ALA A 87 -5.86 11.85 19.75
#